data_AF-A0A4S2LKT0-F1
#
_entry.id   AF-A0A4S2LKT0-F1
#
_cell.length_a   1.000
_cell.length_b   1.000
_cell.length_c   1.000
_cell.angle_alpha   90.00
_cell.angle_beta   90.00
_cell.angle_gamma   90.00
#
_symmetry.space_group_name_H-M   'P 1'
#
loop_
_entity.id
_entity.type
_entity.pdbx_description
1 polymer ?
#
loop_
_entity_poly.entity_id
_entity_poly.type
_entity_poly.pdbx_seq_one_letter_code
_entity_poly.pdbx_strand_id
1 'polypeptide(L)'
;MVTRIHPSEGPACESQLTFAAALPNKWAQVPQPRTDELTLSQWPKLHVYARPFLGPNKEEAFRQESLNFADSLRTIGLRYQTEPYFWVIPDPPNEPTENLQVWFLVEEP
;
A
#
# COMPACT_ATOMS: atom_id res chain seq x y z
N MET A 1 -0.86 9.02 -1.46
CA MET A 1 -0.72 7.94 -2.47
C MET A 1 -0.63 6.55 -1.83
N VAL A 2 -1.17 5.52 -2.48
CA VAL A 2 -1.07 4.09 -2.09
C VAL A 2 -0.50 3.28 -3.26
N THR A 3 0.41 2.36 -2.98
CA THR A 3 0.92 1.36 -3.92
C THR A 3 0.47 -0.01 -3.45
N ARG A 4 -0.37 -0.69 -4.23
CA ARG A 4 -0.76 -2.10 -4.03
C ARG A 4 0.27 -3.00 -4.71
N ILE A 5 0.77 -3.98 -3.97
CA ILE A 5 1.85 -4.85 -4.41
C ILE A 5 1.35 -6.29 -4.42
N HIS A 6 1.44 -6.90 -5.60
CA HIS A 6 1.38 -8.35 -5.78
C HIS A 6 2.82 -8.83 -5.98
N PRO A 7 3.45 -9.41 -4.94
CA PRO A 7 4.83 -9.88 -5.05
C PRO A 7 4.94 -10.97 -6.11
N SER A 8 6.13 -11.12 -6.69
CA SER A 8 6.33 -12.13 -7.72
C SER A 8 6.25 -13.56 -7.16
N GLU A 9 5.77 -14.49 -7.98
CA GLU A 9 5.73 -15.93 -7.66
C GLU A 9 7.13 -16.61 -7.74
N GLY A 10 8.19 -15.85 -8.06
CA GLY A 10 9.54 -16.39 -8.18
C GLY A 10 10.55 -15.46 -8.86
N PRO A 11 11.82 -15.91 -8.99
CA PRO A 11 12.94 -15.09 -9.47
C PRO A 11 12.87 -14.71 -10.96
N ALA A 12 12.00 -15.37 -11.75
CA ALA A 12 11.80 -15.08 -13.16
C ALA A 12 10.55 -14.23 -13.45
N CYS A 13 9.78 -13.89 -12.41
CA CYS A 13 8.55 -13.11 -12.52
C CYS A 13 8.75 -11.73 -11.87
N GLU A 14 8.22 -10.69 -12.50
CA GLU A 14 8.21 -9.35 -11.92
C GLU A 14 7.01 -9.19 -10.97
N SER A 15 7.15 -8.36 -9.95
CA SER A 15 6.03 -8.01 -9.07
C SER A 15 5.10 -7.03 -9.79
N GLN A 16 3.78 -7.18 -9.62
CA GLN A 16 2.83 -6.24 -10.18
C GLN A 16 2.54 -5.12 -9.18
N LEU A 17 2.87 -3.89 -9.57
CA LEU A 17 2.62 -2.68 -8.79
C LEU A 17 1.42 -1.92 -9.37
N THR A 18 0.45 -1.57 -8.51
CA THR A 18 -0.67 -0.71 -8.88
C THR A 18 -0.68 0.52 -8.00
N PHE A 19 -0.54 1.69 -8.63
CA PHE A 19 -0.53 2.99 -7.95
C PHE A 19 -1.93 3.57 -7.91
N ALA A 20 -2.34 4.04 -6.74
CA ALA A 20 -3.64 4.66 -6.52
C ALA A 20 -3.50 5.97 -5.74
N ALA A 21 -4.27 6.96 -6.17
CA ALA A 21 -4.45 8.22 -5.46
C ALA A 21 -5.92 8.38 -5.11
N ALA A 22 -6.20 8.82 -3.88
CA ALA A 22 -7.57 9.11 -3.48
C ALA A 22 -8.08 10.34 -4.23
N LEU A 23 -9.29 10.25 -4.74
CA LEU A 23 -9.96 11.38 -5.36
C LEU A 23 -10.51 12.33 -4.30
N PRO A 24 -10.41 13.66 -4.48
CA PRO A 24 -11.03 14.60 -3.56
C PRO A 24 -12.55 14.44 -3.51
N ASN A 25 -13.12 14.37 -2.31
CA ASN A 25 -14.58 14.24 -2.10
C ASN A 25 -15.40 15.43 -2.66
N LYS A 26 -14.75 16.52 -3.07
CA LYS A 26 -15.41 17.76 -3.50
C LYS A 26 -15.74 17.81 -5.00
N TRP A 27 -15.36 16.78 -5.76
CA TRP A 27 -15.63 16.76 -7.19
C TRP A 27 -17.08 16.40 -7.47
N ALA A 28 -17.83 17.32 -8.08
CA ALA A 28 -19.20 17.08 -8.52
C ALA A 28 -19.29 16.01 -9.63
N GLN A 29 -18.22 15.89 -10.44
CA GLN A 29 -18.05 14.86 -11.45
C GLN A 29 -16.57 14.51 -11.54
N VAL A 30 -16.23 13.22 -11.50
CA VAL A 30 -14.85 12.76 -11.69
C VAL A 30 -14.52 12.80 -13.19
N PRO A 31 -13.40 13.43 -13.60
CA PRO A 31 -12.98 13.43 -15.00
C PRO A 31 -12.70 12.00 -15.47
N GLN A 32 -13.04 11.73 -16.73
CA GLN A 32 -12.67 10.47 -17.36
C GLN A 32 -11.16 10.44 -17.63
N PRO A 33 -10.50 9.29 -17.41
CA PRO A 33 -9.12 9.08 -17.82
C PRO A 33 -8.93 9.34 -19.32
N ARG A 34 -7.79 9.92 -19.69
CA ARG A 34 -7.43 10.18 -21.10
C ARG A 34 -6.62 9.03 -21.74
N THR A 35 -6.20 8.07 -20.92
CA THR A 35 -5.37 6.93 -21.31
C THR A 35 -5.93 5.67 -20.69
N ASP A 36 -5.73 4.54 -21.36
CA ASP A 36 -6.21 3.24 -20.89
C ASP A 36 -5.38 2.68 -19.72
N GLU A 37 -4.22 3.28 -19.44
CA GLU A 37 -3.36 2.99 -18.29
C GLU A 37 -3.94 3.49 -16.96
N LEU A 38 -4.92 4.40 -17.03
CA LEU A 38 -5.58 4.98 -15.87
C LEU A 38 -7.02 4.48 -15.79
N THR A 39 -7.37 3.92 -14.64
CA THR A 39 -8.73 3.45 -14.39
C THR A 39 -9.32 4.17 -13.19
N LEU A 40 -10.60 4.53 -13.32
CA LEU A 40 -11.40 4.94 -12.17
C LEU A 40 -11.81 3.67 -11.42
N SER A 41 -11.38 3.52 -10.16
CA SER A 41 -11.76 2.38 -9.34
C SER A 41 -12.46 2.82 -8.05
N GLN A 42 -13.51 2.09 -7.69
CA GLN A 42 -14.08 2.18 -6.35
C GLN A 42 -13.37 1.16 -5.47
N TRP A 43 -12.74 1.65 -4.39
CA TRP A 43 -12.04 0.79 -3.44
C TRP A 43 -13.02 0.17 -2.45
N PRO A 44 -12.91 -1.13 -2.14
CA PRO A 44 -13.69 -1.74 -1.07
C PRO A 44 -13.22 -1.21 0.29
N LYS A 45 -14.05 -1.41 1.32
CA LYS A 45 -13.61 -1.22 2.69
C LYS A 45 -12.51 -2.25 3.00
N LEU A 46 -11.35 -1.79 3.45
CA LEU A 46 -10.23 -2.64 3.83
C LEU A 46 -10.08 -2.67 5.35
N HIS A 47 -9.84 -3.86 5.91
CA HIS A 47 -9.37 -4.02 7.29
C HIS A 47 -7.89 -4.38 7.22
N VAL A 48 -7.05 -3.56 7.84
CA VAL A 48 -5.59 -3.68 7.73
C VAL A 48 -4.91 -3.60 9.09
N TYR A 49 -3.79 -4.31 9.23
CA TYR A 49 -2.77 -3.93 10.17
C TYR A 49 -1.87 -2.91 9.50
N ALA A 50 -1.66 -1.76 10.15
CA ALA A 50 -0.84 -0.68 9.64
C ALA A 50 0.38 -0.48 10.54
N ARG A 51 1.56 -0.38 9.93
CA ARG A 51 2.80 -0.03 10.63
C ARG A 51 3.37 1.26 10.05
N PRO A 52 3.33 2.37 10.80
CA PRO A 52 4.05 3.58 10.42
C PRO A 52 5.55 3.40 10.65
N PHE A 53 6.37 4.01 9.81
CA PHE A 53 7.82 4.04 9.96
C PHE A 53 8.43 5.34 9.42
N LEU A 54 9.60 5.67 9.95
CA LEU A 54 10.43 6.78 9.49
C LEU A 54 11.52 6.26 8.56
N GLY A 55 11.82 6.99 7.50
CA GLY A 55 12.88 6.61 6.58
C GLY A 55 12.80 7.30 5.23
N PRO A 56 13.76 7.01 4.33
CA PRO A 56 13.69 7.51 2.97
C PRO A 56 12.49 6.89 2.25
N ASN A 57 11.77 7.70 1.47
CA ASN A 57 10.74 7.22 0.54
C ASN A 57 11.41 6.52 -0.65
N LYS A 58 11.92 5.31 -0.40
CA LYS A 58 12.61 4.45 -1.36
C LYS A 58 12.17 3.01 -1.15
N GLU A 59 12.15 2.24 -2.23
CA GLU A 59 11.75 0.83 -2.25
C GLU A 59 12.42 0.00 -1.15
N GLU A 60 13.74 0.13 -0.99
CA GLU A 60 14.50 -0.67 -0.01
C GLU A 60 14.03 -0.46 1.43
N ALA A 61 13.71 0.78 1.83
CA ALA A 61 13.24 1.07 3.17
C ALA A 61 11.85 0.48 3.41
N PHE A 62 10.95 0.62 2.44
CA PHE A 62 9.64 -0.01 2.51
C PHE A 62 9.72 -1.54 2.54
N ARG A 63 10.60 -2.13 1.73
CA ARG A 63 10.80 -3.59 1.68
C ARG A 63 11.31 -4.10 3.02
N GLN A 64 12.34 -3.48 3.58
CA GLN A 64 12.88 -3.84 4.88
C GLN A 64 11.81 -3.74 5.96
N GLU A 65 11.01 -2.66 5.98
CA GLU A 65 9.96 -2.50 6.97
C GLU A 65 8.81 -3.49 6.78
N SER A 66 8.50 -3.87 5.54
CA SER A 66 7.49 -4.91 5.25
C SER A 66 7.89 -6.25 5.84
N LEU A 67 9.17 -6.63 5.73
CA LEU A 67 9.71 -7.85 6.34
C LEU A 67 9.68 -7.79 7.87
N ASN A 68 10.16 -6.69 8.45
CA ASN A 68 10.13 -6.48 9.90
C ASN A 68 8.71 -6.57 10.47
N PHE A 69 7.73 -6.02 9.73
CA PHE A 69 6.34 -6.02 10.14
C PHE A 69 5.71 -7.41 10.07
N ALA A 70 5.92 -8.12 8.95
CA ALA A 70 5.49 -9.50 8.78
C ALA A 70 6.03 -10.40 9.91
N ASP A 71 7.31 -10.27 10.23
CA ASP A 71 7.94 -11.00 11.35
C ASP A 71 7.30 -10.66 12.69
N SER A 72 6.99 -9.38 12.93
CA SER A 72 6.33 -8.93 14.15
C SER A 72 4.94 -9.55 14.29
N LEU A 73 4.10 -9.48 13.23
CA LEU A 73 2.75 -10.05 13.21
C LEU A 73 2.77 -11.57 13.43
N ARG A 74 3.68 -12.27 12.76
CA ARG A 74 3.88 -13.72 12.93
C ARG A 74 4.28 -14.07 14.36
N THR A 75 5.18 -13.30 14.96
CA THR A 75 5.67 -13.54 16.33
C THR A 75 4.55 -13.43 17.36
N ILE A 76 3.61 -12.50 17.16
CA ILE A 76 2.44 -12.32 18.04
C ILE A 76 1.23 -13.16 17.65
N GLY A 77 1.35 -14.01 16.62
CA GLY A 77 0.31 -14.95 16.19
C GLY A 77 -0.90 -14.32 15.49
N LEU A 78 -0.76 -13.10 14.95
CA LEU A 78 -1.83 -12.47 14.16
C LEU A 78 -1.82 -13.00 12.72
N ARG A 79 -2.99 -13.35 12.20
CA ARG A 79 -3.18 -13.80 10.82
C ARG A 79 -3.37 -12.61 9.87
N TYR A 80 -2.66 -12.62 8.76
CA TYR A 80 -2.68 -11.56 7.76
C TYR A 80 -2.38 -12.14 6.38
N GLN A 81 -2.88 -11.48 5.34
CA GLN A 81 -2.60 -11.88 3.96
C GLN A 81 -1.21 -11.37 3.56
N THR A 82 -0.39 -12.26 2.99
CA THR A 82 0.94 -11.91 2.45
C THR A 82 0.85 -11.24 1.08
N GLU A 83 -0.28 -11.41 0.38
CA GLU A 83 -0.55 -10.82 -0.92
C GLU A 83 -2.07 -10.53 -1.07
N PRO A 84 -2.45 -9.35 -1.60
CA PRO A 84 -1.61 -8.18 -1.79
C PRO A 84 -1.27 -7.50 -0.46
N TYR A 85 -0.17 -6.75 -0.45
CA TYR A 85 0.15 -5.81 0.62
C TYR A 85 0.34 -4.40 0.06
N PHE A 86 0.42 -3.39 0.93
CA PHE A 86 0.39 -2.00 0.50
C PHE A 86 1.51 -1.16 1.11
N TRP A 87 2.08 -0.30 0.29
CA TRP A 87 2.90 0.82 0.72
C TRP A 87 2.09 2.09 0.62
N VAL A 88 2.11 2.89 1.68
CA VAL A 88 1.32 4.11 1.77
C VAL A 88 2.24 5.27 2.07
N ILE A 89 2.12 6.28 1.23
CA ILE A 89 2.74 7.59 1.43
C ILE A 89 1.56 8.53 1.64
N PRO A 90 1.26 8.95 2.88
CA PRO A 90 0.26 9.96 3.14
C PRO A 90 0.60 11.22 2.34
N ASP A 91 -0.40 11.82 1.69
CA ASP A 91 -0.18 13.09 0.99
C ASP A 91 0.10 14.17 2.05
N PRO A 92 1.23 14.90 1.98
CA PRO A 92 1.51 15.95 2.94
C PRO A 92 0.76 17.22 2.53
N PRO A 93 0.18 18.00 3.48
CA PRO A 93 -0.10 19.39 3.19
C PRO A 93 1.18 20.23 3.22
N ASN A 94 2.17 19.95 4.09
CA ASN A 94 3.39 20.78 4.25
C ASN A 94 4.54 20.14 5.07
N GLU A 95 4.48 18.86 5.45
CA GLU A 95 5.45 18.27 6.39
C GLU A 95 6.38 17.23 5.73
N PRO A 96 7.61 17.04 6.24
CA PRO A 96 8.54 16.04 5.72
C PRO A 96 7.91 14.64 5.78
N THR A 97 8.47 13.74 4.97
CA THR A 97 8.05 12.37 4.63
C THR A 97 8.01 11.38 5.81
N GLU A 98 7.56 11.82 6.98
CA GLU A 98 7.71 11.21 8.31
C GLU A 98 6.59 10.24 8.69
N ASN A 99 5.72 9.85 7.76
CA ASN A 99 4.62 8.95 8.09
C ASN A 99 4.38 7.90 7.00
N LEU A 100 5.46 7.31 6.47
CA LEU A 100 5.35 6.18 5.57
C LEU A 100 4.71 5.01 6.29
N GLN A 101 3.90 4.21 5.60
CA GLN A 101 3.24 3.07 6.23
C GLN A 101 3.30 1.82 5.34
N VAL A 102 3.41 0.67 5.99
CA VAL A 102 3.17 -0.64 5.38
C VAL A 102 1.87 -1.20 5.93
N TRP A 103 0.97 -1.65 5.05
CA TRP A 103 -0.27 -2.29 5.43
C TRP A 103 -0.33 -3.74 4.95
N PHE A 104 -0.75 -4.63 5.84
CA PHE A 104 -1.17 -6.00 5.51
C PHE A 104 -2.67 -6.15 5.75
N LEU A 105 -3.37 -6.85 4.85
CA LEU A 105 -4.77 -7.16 5.05
C LEU A 105 -4.94 -8.13 6.21
N VAL A 106 -5.93 -7.88 7.05
CA VAL A 106 -6.35 -8.86 8.06
C VAL A 106 -6.91 -10.08 7.33
N GLU A 107 -6.50 -11.28 7.75
CA GLU A 107 -7.14 -12.51 7.30
C GLU A 107 -8.38 -12.74 8.18
N GLU A 108 -9.56 -12.67 7.58
CA GLU A 108 -10.80 -12.96 8.30
C GLU A 108 -10.84 -14.45 8.69
N PRO A 109 -11.38 -14.80 9.87
CA PRO A 109 -11.38 -16.16 10.40
C PRO A 109 -12.21 -17.16 9.58
#